data_AF-A0A937WR21-F1
#
_entry.id   AF-A0A937WR21-F1
#
_cell.length_a   1.000
_cell.length_b   1.000
_cell.length_c   1.000
_cell.angle_alpha   90.00
_cell.angle_beta   90.00
_cell.angle_gamma   90.00
#
_symmetry.space_group_name_H-M   'P 1'
#
loop_
_entity.id
_entity.type
_entity.pdbx_description
1 polymer ?
#
loop_
_entity_poly.entity_id
_entity_poly.type
_entity_poly.pdbx_seq_one_letter_code
_entity_poly.pdbx_strand_id
1 'polypeptide(L)'
;AQVQGKKLSLVLGFSHPIEYDIPEGITIETPKPTQIIVKGIDRVRVGEVASKIRSFYKPEPYKGKGIRYVGEYVRKKAGKTVA
;
A
#
# COMPACT_ATOMS: atom_id res chain seq x y z
N ALA A 1 -3.58 -5.08 6.24
CA ALA A 1 -3.39 -5.87 5.00
C ALA A 1 -3.24 -7.33 5.38
N GLN A 2 -3.87 -8.24 4.64
CA GLN A 2 -3.77 -9.68 4.87
C GLN A 2 -3.55 -10.37 3.52
N VAL A 3 -2.57 -11.28 3.47
CA VAL A 3 -2.39 -12.16 2.31
C VAL A 3 -3.31 -13.37 2.50
N GLN A 4 -4.23 -13.57 1.57
CA GLN A 4 -5.13 -14.70 1.48
C GLN A 4 -4.70 -15.57 0.29
N GLY A 5 -3.73 -16.46 0.52
CA GLY A 5 -3.16 -17.31 -0.52
C GLY A 5 -2.49 -16.49 -1.63
N LYS A 6 -3.10 -16.46 -2.82
CA LYS A 6 -2.64 -15.69 -3.99
C LYS A 6 -3.24 -14.28 -4.09
N LYS A 7 -4.05 -13.87 -3.12
CA LYS A 7 -4.71 -12.55 -3.09
C LYS A 7 -4.21 -11.71 -1.93
N LEU A 8 -4.03 -10.42 -2.17
CA LEU A 8 -3.75 -9.41 -1.16
C LEU A 8 -5.05 -8.68 -0.83
N SER A 9 -5.55 -8.86 0.40
CA SER A 9 -6.71 -8.13 0.92
C SER A 9 -6.28 -6.88 1.68
N LEU A 10 -6.79 -5.72 1.25
CA LEU A 10 -6.44 -4.40 1.76
C LEU A 10 -7.67 -3.72 2.36
N VAL A 11 -7.66 -3.56 3.69
CA VAL A 11 -8.65 -2.77 4.43
C VAL A 11 -8.04 -1.38 4.69
N LEU A 12 -8.35 -0.42 3.81
CA LEU A 12 -7.72 0.91 3.78
C LEU A 12 -8.66 2.04 4.28
N GLY A 13 -9.77 1.69 4.93
CA GLY A 13 -10.79 2.65 5.37
C GLY A 13 -11.92 2.88 4.36
N PHE A 14 -11.97 2.08 3.28
CA PHE A 14 -13.15 1.95 2.43
C PHE A 14 -14.16 0.99 3.06
N SER A 15 -15.44 1.10 2.68
CA SER A 15 -16.52 0.24 3.19
C SER A 15 -16.35 -1.23 2.83
N HIS A 16 -15.71 -1.53 1.70
CA HIS A 16 -15.39 -2.89 1.26
C HIS A 16 -13.87 -3.09 1.15
N PRO A 17 -13.35 -4.28 1.48
CA PRO A 17 -11.94 -4.60 1.30
C PRO A 17 -11.58 -4.63 -0.18
N ILE A 18 -10.39 -4.13 -0.52
CA ILE A 18 -9.86 -4.22 -1.88
C ILE A 18 -9.07 -5.52 -1.98
N GLU A 19 -9.50 -6.42 -2.86
CA GLU A 19 -8.75 -7.62 -3.23
C GLU A 19 -7.84 -7.31 -4.42
N TYR A 20 -6.57 -7.69 -4.31
CA TYR A 20 -5.59 -7.57 -5.37
C TYR A 20 -4.96 -8.93 -5.65
N ASP A 21 -5.13 -9.44 -6.88
CA ASP A 21 -4.50 -10.69 -7.30
C ASP A 21 -3.00 -10.50 -7.51
N ILE A 22 -2.20 -11.36 -6.87
CA ILE A 22 -0.74 -11.30 -6.97
C ILE A 22 -0.33 -11.93 -8.31
N PRO A 23 0.32 -11.18 -9.21
CA PRO A 23 0.80 -11.72 -10.48
C PRO A 23 1.91 -12.75 -10.27
N GLU A 24 2.03 -13.70 -11.21
CA GLU A 24 3.00 -14.78 -11.13
C GLU A 24 4.45 -14.25 -11.09
N GLY A 25 5.29 -14.91 -10.28
CA GLY A 25 6.69 -14.52 -10.09
C GLY A 25 6.93 -13.38 -9.08
N ILE A 26 5.86 -12.90 -8.42
CA ILE A 26 5.95 -11.94 -7.31
C ILE A 26 5.40 -12.58 -6.04
N THR A 27 6.13 -12.40 -4.94
CA THR A 27 5.73 -12.82 -3.61
C THR A 27 5.47 -11.59 -2.76
N ILE A 28 4.28 -11.53 -2.14
CA ILE A 28 3.95 -10.46 -1.20
C ILE A 28 3.93 -11.03 0.21
N GLU A 29 4.71 -10.43 1.10
CA GLU A 29 4.74 -10.75 2.52
C GLU A 29 4.16 -9.58 3.32
N THR A 30 3.30 -9.90 4.28
CA THR A 30 2.73 -8.92 5.21
C THR A 30 3.13 -9.27 6.65
N PRO A 31 4.37 -8.96 7.07
CA PRO A 31 4.84 -9.28 8.43
C PRO A 31 4.08 -8.48 9.49
N LYS A 32 3.58 -7.28 9.14
CA LYS A 32 2.69 -6.47 9.96
C LYS A 32 1.50 -6.04 9.11
N PRO A 33 0.32 -5.82 9.72
CA PRO A 33 -0.85 -5.34 8.98
C PRO A 33 -0.64 -3.97 8.31
N THR A 34 0.37 -3.20 8.76
CA THR A 34 0.76 -1.88 8.27
C THR A 34 1.96 -1.89 7.32
N GLN A 35 2.60 -3.05 7.09
CA GLN A 35 3.78 -3.16 6.23
C GLN A 35 3.57 -4.26 5.18
N ILE A 36 3.85 -3.90 3.92
CA ILE A 36 3.74 -4.80 2.77
C ILE A 36 5.13 -4.87 2.14
N ILE A 37 5.67 -6.07 2.04
CA ILE A 37 6.96 -6.34 1.39
C ILE A 37 6.65 -7.04 0.08
N VAL A 38 7.05 -6.43 -1.04
CA VAL A 38 6.92 -7.01 -2.38
C VAL A 38 8.30 -7.54 -2.78
N LYS A 39 8.42 -8.84 -2.99
CA LYS A 39 9.62 -9.53 -3.47
C LYS A 39 9.35 -10.14 -4.85
N GLY A 40 10.35 -10.19 -5.71
CA GLY A 40 10.23 -10.81 -7.02
C GLY A 40 11.58 -10.86 -7.72
N ILE A 41 11.65 -11.68 -8.77
CA ILE A 41 12.85 -11.88 -9.58
C ILE A 41 13.05 -10.70 -10.54
N ASP A 42 11.96 -10.14 -11.06
CA ASP A 42 11.97 -9.05 -12.05
C ASP A 42 11.69 -7.69 -11.41
N ARG A 43 12.69 -6.80 -11.48
CA ARG A 43 12.64 -5.45 -10.92
C ARG A 43 11.53 -4.58 -11.54
N VAL A 44 11.23 -4.75 -12.83
CA VAL A 44 10.20 -3.93 -13.51
C VAL A 44 8.83 -4.30 -12.97
N ARG A 45 8.51 -5.60 -12.97
CA ARG A 45 7.23 -6.10 -12.44
C ARG A 45 7.06 -5.78 -10.95
N VAL A 46 8.11 -5.89 -10.14
CA VAL A 46 8.06 -5.50 -8.72
C VAL A 46 7.69 -4.01 -8.57
N GLY A 47 8.28 -3.13 -9.39
CA GLY A 47 7.96 -1.71 -9.41
C GLY A 47 6.52 -1.43 -9.85
N GLU A 48 6.04 -2.11 -10.89
CA GLU A 48 4.66 -2.00 -11.37
C GLU A 48 3.64 -2.39 -10.30
N VAL A 49 3.85 -3.54 -9.65
CA VAL A 49 2.97 -4.02 -8.57
C VAL A 49 2.99 -3.05 -7.39
N ALA A 50 4.17 -2.60 -6.96
CA ALA A 50 4.28 -1.65 -5.85
C ALA A 50 3.58 -0.31 -6.17
N SER A 51 3.73 0.19 -7.40
CA SER A 51 3.06 1.40 -7.88
C SER A 51 1.54 1.24 -7.93
N LYS A 52 1.06 0.07 -8.39
CA LYS A 52 -0.37 -0.26 -8.44
C LYS A 52 -0.98 -0.30 -7.04
N ILE A 53 -0.30 -0.94 -6.08
CA ILE A 53 -0.71 -0.98 -4.68
C ILE A 53 -0.78 0.44 -4.07
N ARG A 54 0.24 1.28 -4.30
CA ARG A 54 0.25 2.69 -3.84
C ARG A 54 -0.89 3.52 -4.45
N SER A 55 -1.32 3.19 -5.66
CA SER A 55 -2.38 3.93 -6.36
C SER A 55 -3.76 3.74 -5.73
N PHE A 56 -4.01 2.62 -5.03
CA PHE A 56 -5.30 2.37 -4.37
C PHE A 56 -5.60 3.34 -3.24
N TYR A 57 -4.59 3.76 -2.48
CA TYR A 57 -4.78 4.73 -1.40
C TYR A 57 -3.54 5.60 -1.26
N LYS A 58 -3.47 6.67 -2.05
CA LYS A 58 -2.35 7.60 -2.06
C LYS A 58 -2.25 8.36 -0.74
N PRO A 59 -1.04 8.69 -0.28
CA PRO A 59 -0.83 9.41 0.97
C PRO A 59 -1.41 10.82 0.88
N GLU A 60 -2.35 11.12 1.77
CA GLU A 60 -3.02 12.42 1.81
C GLU A 60 -2.11 13.51 2.38
N PRO A 61 -2.18 14.76 1.86
CA PRO A 61 -1.32 15.86 2.28
C PRO A 61 -1.67 16.45 3.66
N TYR A 62 -2.74 16.02 4.32
CA TYR A 62 -3.12 16.55 5.65
C TYR A 62 -2.72 15.57 6.77
N LYS A 63 -3.38 14.41 6.81
CA LYS A 63 -3.16 13.40 7.86
C LYS A 63 -2.04 12.41 7.53
N GLY A 64 -1.52 12.42 6.29
CA GLY A 64 -0.55 11.43 5.83
C GLY A 64 -1.10 9.99 5.81
N LYS A 65 -2.42 9.83 5.83
CA LYS A 65 -3.08 8.52 5.70
C LYS A 65 -2.93 8.06 4.26
N GLY A 66 -2.48 6.82 4.07
CA GLY A 66 -2.21 6.25 2.76
C GLY A 66 -1.09 5.22 2.76
N ILE A 67 -0.89 4.61 1.60
CA ILE A 67 0.22 3.71 1.30
C ILE A 67 1.38 4.57 0.80
N ARG A 68 2.54 4.43 1.41
CA ARG A 68 3.77 5.14 1.05
C ARG A 68 4.95 4.19 1.07
N TYR A 69 6.01 4.56 0.36
CA TYR A 69 7.27 3.84 0.49
C TYR A 69 7.92 4.13 1.84
N VAL A 70 8.75 3.20 2.30
CA VAL A 70 9.53 3.38 3.54
C VAL A 70 10.48 4.55 3.33
N GLY A 71 10.38 5.58 4.19
CA GLY A 71 11.19 6.80 4.10
C GLY A 71 10.67 7.88 3.14
N GLU A 72 9.52 7.68 2.47
CA GLU A 72 8.93 8.71 1.59
C GLU A 72 8.47 9.94 2.39
N TYR A 73 8.98 11.12 2.02
CA TYR A 73 8.55 12.40 2.60
C TYR A 73 7.20 12.83 2.02
N VAL A 74 6.17 12.82 2.87
CA VAL A 74 4.83 13.30 2.51
C VAL A 74 4.66 14.71 3.05
N ARG A 75 4.48 15.70 2.16
CA ARG A 75 4.24 17.10 2.55
C ARG A 75 2.95 17.17 3.37
N LYS A 76 3.07 17.65 4.60
CA LYS A 76 1.91 17.96 5.45
C LYS A 76 1.50 19.42 5.28
N LYS A 77 0.26 19.66 4.89
CA LYS A 77 -0.38 20.97 4.95
C LYS A 77 -1.10 21.11 6.29
N ALA A 78 -1.07 22.31 6.87
CA ALA A 78 -1.85 22.61 8.05
C ALA A 78 -3.34 22.43 7.73
N GLY A 79 -4.02 21.59 8.50
CA GLY A 79 -5.48 21.53 8.51
C GLY A 79 -6.05 22.66 9.36
N LYS A 80 -7.38 22.66 9.55
CA LYS A 80 -8.02 23.54 10.52
C LYS A 80 -7.66 23.04 11.93
N THR A 81 -6.78 23.75 12.64
CA THR A 81 -6.57 23.58 14.07
C THR A 81 -7.87 24.00 14.76
N VAL A 82 -8.69 23.03 15.15
CA VAL A 82 -9.68 23.29 16.21
C VAL A 82 -8.86 23.18 17.49
N ALA A 83 -8.61 24.33 18.12
CA ALA A 83 -7.99 24.42 19.43
C ALA A 83 -8.88 23.74 20.48
#